data_AF-A0A932HBE9-F1
#
_entry.id   AF-A0A932HBE9-F1
#
_cell.length_a   1.000
_cell.length_b   1.000
_cell.length_c   1.000
_cell.angle_alpha   90.00
_cell.angle_beta   90.00
_cell.angle_gamma   90.00
#
_symmetry.space_group_name_H-M   'P 1'
#
loop_
_entity.id
_entity.type
_entity.pdbx_description
1 polymer ?
#
loop_
_entity_poly.entity_id
_entity_poly.type
_entity_poly.pdbx_seq_one_letter_code
_entity_poly.pdbx_strand_id
1 'polypeptide(L)' 'MELKDLNLPHDQTAPRTHAEALRFVSQLTKESFAMILAGGRGTRLMQLTEARAKPAVPFGGKFRIIDFT' A
#
# COMPACT_ATOMS: atom_id res chain seq x y z
N MET A 1 -10.18 -8.50 -47.32
CA MET A 1 -10.59 -8.37 -45.90
C MET A 1 -9.65 -9.26 -45.11
N GLU A 2 -8.44 -8.76 -44.89
CA GLU A 2 -7.36 -9.52 -44.26
C GLU A 2 -7.55 -9.42 -42.74
N LEU A 3 -7.34 -10.53 -42.04
CA LEU A 3 -7.39 -10.64 -40.57
C LEU A 3 -6.20 -9.90 -39.90
N LYS A 4 -6.02 -8.61 -40.23
CA LYS A 4 -5.00 -7.72 -39.66
C LYS A 4 -5.58 -6.74 -38.63
N ASP A 5 -6.90 -6.64 -38.56
CA ASP A 5 -7.59 -5.73 -37.64
C ASP A 5 -7.89 -6.36 -36.27
N LEU A 6 -7.51 -7.62 -36.04
CA LEU A 6 -7.57 -8.24 -34.71
C LEU A 6 -6.28 -7.95 -33.93
N ASN A 7 -5.91 -6.67 -33.81
CA ASN A 7 -5.04 -6.25 -32.72
C ASN A 7 -5.91 -6.13 -31.47
N LEU A 8 -6.27 -7.28 -30.90
CA LEU A 8 -6.63 -7.34 -29.49
C LEU A 8 -5.53 -6.59 -28.74
N PRO A 9 -5.84 -5.67 -27.81
CA PRO A 9 -4.84 -5.14 -26.92
C PRO A 9 -4.30 -6.33 -26.12
N HIS A 10 -3.26 -6.97 -26.64
CA HIS A 10 -2.44 -7.87 -25.87
C HIS A 10 -2.05 -7.06 -24.65
N ASP A 11 -2.41 -7.58 -23.50
CA ASP A 11 -1.98 -7.12 -22.20
C ASP A 11 -0.44 -7.11 -22.16
N GLN A 12 0.15 -6.06 -22.71
CA GLN A 12 1.59 -5.86 -22.82
C GLN A 12 2.18 -5.33 -21.50
N THR A 13 1.40 -5.35 -20.41
CA THR A 13 1.78 -4.79 -19.12
C THR A 13 2.63 -5.74 -18.28
N ALA A 14 2.74 -7.02 -18.66
CA ALA A 14 3.56 -7.99 -17.94
C ALA A 14 5.06 -7.83 -18.31
N PRO A 15 5.95 -7.70 -17.32
CA PRO A 15 7.38 -7.55 -17.55
C PRO A 15 7.99 -8.84 -18.12
N ARG A 16 8.82 -8.72 -19.17
CA ARG A 16 9.41 -9.86 -19.90
C ARG A 16 10.84 -10.16 -19.45
N THR A 17 11.47 -9.21 -18.78
CA THR A 17 12.81 -9.31 -18.20
C THR A 17 12.80 -8.88 -16.73
N HIS A 18 13.82 -9.29 -15.98
CA HIS A 18 13.95 -8.93 -14.56
C HIS A 18 14.10 -7.40 -14.35
N ALA A 19 14.81 -6.73 -15.27
CA ALA A 19 14.95 -5.27 -15.23
C ALA A 19 13.62 -4.54 -15.48
N GLU A 20 12.80 -5.02 -16.42
CA GLU A 20 11.45 -4.50 -16.65
C GLU A 20 10.54 -4.74 -15.46
N ALA A 21 10.66 -5.89 -14.78
CA ALA A 21 9.86 -6.19 -13.60
C ALA A 21 10.14 -5.21 -12.45
N LEU A 22 11.40 -4.88 -12.20
CA LEU A 22 11.76 -3.89 -11.18
C LEU A 22 11.24 -2.48 -11.54
N ARG A 23 11.34 -2.09 -12.81
CA ARG A 23 10.82 -0.80 -13.30
C ARG A 23 9.30 -0.73 -13.20
N PHE A 24 8.62 -1.81 -13.55
CA PHE A 24 7.17 -1.96 -13.46
C PHE A 24 6.69 -1.81 -12.01
N VAL A 25 7.32 -2.51 -11.06
CA VAL A 25 7.00 -2.38 -9.62
C VAL A 25 7.24 -0.94 -9.15
N SER A 26 8.33 -0.29 -9.57
CA SER A 26 8.58 1.11 -9.22
C SER A 26 7.48 2.05 -9.75
N GLN A 27 6.97 1.82 -10.96
CA GLN A 27 5.87 2.61 -11.51
C GLN A 27 4.58 2.39 -10.74
N LEU A 28 4.23 1.14 -10.43
CA LEU A 28 3.07 0.81 -9.59
C LEU A 28 3.12 1.51 -8.22
N THR A 29 4.28 1.49 -7.55
CA THR A 29 4.43 2.18 -6.26
C THR A 29 4.33 3.70 -6.40
N LYS A 30 4.84 4.29 -7.50
CA LYS A 30 4.76 5.74 -7.75
C LYS A 30 3.34 6.22 -8.09
N GLU A 31 2.55 5.38 -8.74
CA GLU A 31 1.18 5.70 -9.17
C GLU A 31 0.12 5.30 -8.14
N SER A 32 0.53 4.67 -7.03
CA SER A 32 -0.35 4.27 -5.93
C SER A 32 -0.34 5.28 -4.79
N PHE A 33 -1.51 5.49 -4.16
CA PHE A 33 -1.63 6.29 -2.94
C PHE A 33 -1.91 5.38 -1.73
N ALA A 34 -1.19 5.60 -0.64
CA ALA A 34 -1.46 4.93 0.63
C ALA A 34 -2.36 5.81 1.50
N MET A 35 -3.56 5.30 1.83
CA MET A 35 -4.48 5.94 2.76
C MET A 35 -4.49 5.18 4.08
N ILE A 36 -3.95 5.79 5.14
CA ILE A 36 -3.90 5.19 6.48
C ILE A 36 -5.12 5.63 7.29
N LEU A 37 -6.01 4.68 7.62
CA LEU A 37 -7.18 4.92 8.46
C LEU A 37 -6.82 4.79 9.94
N ALA A 38 -5.91 5.65 10.40
CA ALA A 38 -5.36 5.67 11.76
C ALA A 38 -6.33 6.24 12.82
N GLY A 39 -7.63 6.29 12.54
CA GLY A 39 -8.63 6.76 13.50
C GLY A 39 -9.00 5.71 14.55
N GLY A 40 -9.58 6.15 15.66
CA GLY A 40 -10.28 5.27 16.60
C GLY A 40 -9.80 5.39 18.05
N ARG A 41 -10.78 5.44 18.97
CA ARG A 41 -10.56 5.55 20.42
C ARG A 41 -9.87 4.35 21.05
N GLY A 42 -9.88 3.19 20.39
CA GLY A 42 -9.28 1.97 20.94
C GLY A 42 -9.81 1.61 22.33
N THR A 43 -11.14 1.66 22.55
CA THR A 43 -11.78 1.53 23.88
C THR A 43 -11.36 0.30 24.69
N ARG A 44 -10.97 -0.78 24.02
CA ARG A 44 -10.42 -2.00 24.66
C ARG A 44 -9.06 -1.80 25.33
N LEU A 45 -8.33 -0.74 24.98
CA LEU A 45 -7.03 -0.38 25.57
C LEU A 45 -7.16 0.59 26.76
N MET A 46 -8.39 1.00 27.09
CA MET A 46 -8.72 1.80 28.29
C MET A 46 -7.80 3.03 28.47
N GLN A 47 -7.09 3.11 29.60
CA GLN A 47 -6.26 4.28 29.97
C GLN A 47 -5.14 4.56 28.96
N LEU A 48 -4.70 3.54 28.20
CA LEU A 48 -3.66 3.73 27.18
C LEU A 48 -4.11 4.62 26.01
N THR A 49 -5.41 4.76 25.79
CA THR A 49 -6.00 5.59 24.74
C THR A 49 -6.88 6.73 25.26
N GLU A 50 -6.77 7.06 26.56
CA GLU A 50 -7.55 8.14 27.16
C GLU A 50 -7.16 9.51 26.61
N ALA A 51 -5.86 9.78 26.52
CA ALA A 51 -5.31 11.05 26.01
C ALA A 51 -4.72 10.94 24.59
N ARG A 52 -4.84 9.78 23.93
CA ARG A 52 -4.23 9.55 22.61
C ARG A 52 -5.05 8.57 21.77
N ALA A 53 -5.04 8.77 20.45
CA ALA A 53 -5.62 7.79 19.53
C ALA A 53 -4.84 6.48 19.57
N LYS A 54 -5.51 5.36 19.25
CA LYS A 54 -4.90 4.02 19.22
C LYS A 54 -3.56 3.96 18.45
N PRO A 55 -3.38 4.56 17.27
CA PRO A 55 -2.10 4.46 16.56
C PRO A 55 -0.93 5.13 17.27
N ALA A 56 -1.19 6.09 18.16
CA ALA A 56 -0.16 6.79 18.94
C ALA A 56 0.26 6.03 20.21
N VAL A 57 -0.33 4.85 20.47
CA VAL A 57 0.03 3.99 21.59
C VAL A 57 1.44 3.44 21.39
N PRO A 58 2.32 3.50 22.43
CA PRO A 58 3.65 2.91 22.37
C PRO A 58 3.62 1.40 22.10
N PHE A 59 4.54 0.92 21.27
CA PHE A 59 4.70 -0.47 20.89
C PHE A 59 6.19 -0.81 20.74
N GLY A 60 6.63 -2.00 21.18
CA GLY A 60 8.01 -2.45 20.96
C GLY A 60 9.09 -1.54 21.58
N GLY A 61 8.82 -0.91 22.72
CA GLY A 61 9.75 -0.01 23.41
C GLY A 61 9.73 1.42 22.87
N LYS A 62 10.37 1.66 21.72
CA LYS A 62 10.57 3.03 21.18
C LYS A 62 9.57 3.44 20.08
N PHE A 63 8.74 2.52 19.63
CA PHE A 63 7.85 2.74 18.48
C PHE A 63 6.42 3.05 18.92
N ARG A 64 5.58 3.39 17.95
CA ARG A 64 4.12 3.48 18.05
C ARG A 64 3.50 2.55 17.02
N ILE A 65 2.23 2.24 17.19
CA ILE A 65 1.51 1.35 16.25
C ILE A 65 1.56 1.90 14.80
N ILE A 66 1.44 3.21 14.62
CA ILE A 66 1.50 3.88 13.30
C ILE A 66 2.84 3.71 12.58
N ASP A 67 3.91 3.32 13.28
CA ASP A 67 5.23 3.17 12.65
C ASP A 67 5.30 1.95 11.72
N PHE A 68 4.29 1.06 11.76
CA PHE A 68 4.25 -0.18 10.98
C PHE A 68 3.00 -0.32 10.09
N THR A 69 2.01 0.57 10.20
CA THR A 69 0.70 0.50 9.51
C THR A 69 0.37 1.81 8.84
#